data_AF-A0A662A0H5-F1
#
_entry.id   AF-A0A662A0H5-F1
#
_cell.length_a   1.000
_cell.length_b   1.000
_cell.length_c   1.000
_cell.angle_alpha   90.00
_cell.angle_beta   90.00
_cell.angle_gamma   90.00
#
_symmetry.space_group_name_H-M   'P 1'
#
loop_
_entity.id
_entity.type
_entity.pdbx_description
1 polymer ?
#
loop_
_entity_poly.entity_id
_entity_poly.type
_entity_poly.pdbx_seq_one_letter_code
_entity_poly.pdbx_strand_id
1 'polypeptide(L)'
;MKNELGVDEPTIFEITKERLIRASKKIKEDNNLLSQDIDLGFKIFETMPIWEDYDFDDDELTKQTTLFDESKLSNEDLKALLVTWKTYDGISLTESLQEINLGNYTAYYTSDKLYLINKGFKTENLKTLLEKIDSDKKFNPTSIIAFGYHFESKNLREIAENIKSYANKKNIDIDFITRY
;
A
#
# COMPACT_ATOMS: atom_id res chain seq x y z
N MET A 1 6.47 10.03 -35.25
CA MET A 1 6.76 9.51 -33.89
C MET A 1 6.12 10.36 -32.78
N LYS A 2 6.49 11.64 -32.55
CA LYS A 2 5.82 12.52 -31.55
C LYS A 2 4.29 12.54 -31.72
N ASN A 3 3.82 12.80 -32.95
CA ASN A 3 2.40 12.83 -33.29
C ASN A 3 1.67 11.47 -33.17
N GLU A 4 2.39 10.35 -33.17
CA GLU A 4 1.79 9.00 -33.06
C GLU A 4 1.67 8.53 -31.61
N LEU A 5 2.59 8.94 -30.74
CA LEU A 5 2.59 8.60 -29.31
C LEU A 5 1.80 9.62 -28.47
N GLY A 6 1.48 10.80 -29.02
CA GLY A 6 0.74 11.83 -28.29
C GLY A 6 1.52 12.50 -27.17
N VAL A 7 2.86 12.44 -27.21
CA VAL A 7 3.76 13.03 -26.22
C VAL A 7 4.78 13.95 -26.88
N ASP A 8 5.04 15.10 -26.26
CA ASP A 8 5.92 16.14 -26.79
C ASP A 8 7.40 15.70 -26.82
N GLU A 9 7.84 14.93 -25.84
CA GLU A 9 9.21 14.41 -25.70
C GLU A 9 9.21 12.91 -25.41
N PRO A 10 9.09 12.06 -26.45
CA PRO A 10 9.01 10.61 -26.26
C PRO A 10 10.34 10.03 -25.76
N THR A 11 10.25 9.16 -24.75
CA THR A 11 11.38 8.40 -24.20
C THR A 11 11.34 6.94 -24.70
N ILE A 12 12.40 6.18 -24.41
CA ILE A 12 12.42 4.72 -24.66
C ILE A 12 11.25 4.03 -23.94
N PHE A 13 10.84 4.54 -22.78
CA PHE A 13 9.72 4.02 -22.02
C PHE A 13 8.41 4.12 -22.82
N GLU A 14 8.09 5.27 -23.43
CA GLU A 14 6.85 5.42 -24.19
C GLU A 14 6.80 4.56 -25.45
N ILE A 15 7.95 4.40 -26.12
CA ILE A 15 8.06 3.47 -27.26
C ILE A 15 7.82 2.02 -26.79
N THR A 16 8.37 1.64 -25.62
CA THR A 16 8.21 0.29 -25.06
C THR A 16 6.78 0.02 -24.65
N LYS A 17 6.13 0.97 -23.96
CA LYS A 17 4.73 0.91 -23.57
C LYS A 17 3.82 0.74 -24.78
N GLU A 18 4.00 1.58 -25.81
CA GLU A 18 3.21 1.50 -27.04
C GLU A 18 3.44 0.18 -27.77
N ARG A 19 4.68 -0.32 -27.80
CA ARG A 19 5.01 -1.64 -28.39
C ARG A 19 4.22 -2.76 -27.71
N LEU A 20 4.15 -2.77 -26.38
CA LEU A 20 3.40 -3.76 -25.62
C LEU A 20 1.89 -3.65 -25.90
N ILE A 21 1.34 -2.44 -25.94
CA ILE A 21 -0.08 -2.19 -26.26
C ILE A 21 -0.42 -2.75 -27.65
N ARG A 22 0.39 -2.45 -28.68
CA ARG A 22 0.17 -2.93 -30.04
C ARG A 22 0.31 -4.45 -30.14
N ALA A 23 1.27 -5.04 -29.44
CA ALA A 23 1.44 -6.49 -29.39
C ALA A 23 0.21 -7.18 -28.77
N SER A 24 -0.27 -6.70 -27.61
CA SER A 24 -1.47 -7.25 -26.97
C SER A 24 -2.71 -7.15 -27.87
N LYS A 25 -2.91 -6.04 -28.59
CA LYS A 25 -4.01 -5.87 -29.55
C LYS A 25 -3.92 -6.87 -30.70
N LYS A 26 -2.74 -6.95 -31.34
CA LYS A 26 -2.51 -7.85 -32.46
C LYS A 26 -2.71 -9.32 -32.09
N ILE A 27 -2.26 -9.74 -30.90
CA ILE A 27 -2.47 -11.11 -30.41
C ILE A 27 -3.97 -11.42 -30.27
N LYS A 28 -4.80 -10.46 -29.81
CA LYS A 28 -6.26 -10.64 -29.72
C LYS A 28 -6.92 -10.72 -31.09
N GLU A 29 -6.48 -9.92 -32.05
CA GLU A 29 -7.02 -9.90 -33.42
C GLU A 29 -6.67 -11.15 -34.22
N ASP A 30 -5.42 -11.63 -34.12
CA ASP A 30 -4.90 -12.73 -34.95
C ASP A 30 -5.31 -14.12 -34.43
N ASN A 31 -5.70 -14.26 -33.16
CA ASN A 31 -5.99 -15.56 -32.55
C ASN A 31 -7.46 -15.74 -32.16
N ASN A 32 -8.26 -16.22 -33.11
CA ASN A 32 -9.66 -16.64 -32.88
C ASN A 32 -9.82 -17.82 -31.89
N LEU A 33 -8.71 -18.43 -31.45
CA LEU A 33 -8.67 -19.53 -30.48
C LEU A 33 -8.36 -19.08 -29.05
N LEU A 34 -7.95 -17.82 -28.85
CA LEU A 34 -7.82 -17.27 -27.50
C LEU A 34 -9.23 -17.11 -26.94
N SER A 35 -9.47 -17.70 -25.77
CA SER A 35 -10.68 -17.43 -25.00
C SER A 35 -10.83 -15.91 -24.83
N GLN A 36 -12.04 -15.38 -25.00
CA GLN A 36 -12.31 -13.94 -24.85
C GLN A 36 -11.87 -13.38 -23.48
N ASP A 37 -11.70 -14.26 -22.49
CA ASP A 37 -11.37 -13.92 -21.10
C ASP A 37 -9.86 -13.83 -20.80
N ILE A 38 -8.96 -14.00 -21.77
CA ILE A 38 -7.51 -13.88 -21.53
C ILE A 38 -7.14 -12.41 -21.31
N ASP A 39 -6.59 -12.14 -20.12
CA ASP A 39 -6.03 -10.83 -19.77
C ASP A 39 -4.62 -10.67 -20.37
N LEU A 40 -4.52 -9.85 -21.42
CA LEU A 40 -3.26 -9.42 -22.04
C LEU A 40 -2.88 -7.97 -21.64
N GLY A 41 -3.55 -7.46 -20.62
CA GLY A 41 -3.22 -6.18 -20.00
C GLY A 41 -1.90 -6.27 -19.23
N PHE A 42 -1.40 -5.10 -18.86
CA PHE A 42 -0.24 -4.98 -17.99
C PHE A 42 -0.42 -3.75 -17.11
N LYS A 43 0.24 -3.76 -15.95
CA LYS A 43 0.34 -2.61 -15.05
C LYS A 43 1.69 -1.95 -15.26
N ILE A 44 1.71 -0.63 -15.19
CA ILE A 44 2.92 0.18 -15.22
C ILE A 44 3.23 0.55 -13.78
N PHE A 45 4.49 0.38 -13.40
CA PHE A 45 5.03 0.87 -12.14
C PHE A 45 6.26 1.71 -12.46
N GLU A 46 6.46 2.75 -11.68
CA GLU A 46 7.61 3.64 -11.78
C GLU A 46 8.19 3.87 -10.39
N THR A 47 9.47 4.22 -10.36
CA THR A 47 10.14 4.64 -9.12
C THR A 47 9.81 6.09 -8.86
N MET A 48 9.46 6.41 -7.62
CA MET A 48 9.37 7.78 -7.16
C MET A 48 10.64 8.13 -6.37
N PRO A 49 11.14 9.37 -6.46
CA PRO A 49 12.21 9.82 -5.59
C PRO A 49 11.74 9.75 -4.12
N ILE A 50 12.64 9.37 -3.23
CA ILE A 50 12.38 9.42 -1.78
C ILE A 50 12.32 10.90 -1.36
N TRP A 51 11.45 11.23 -0.41
CA TRP A 51 11.38 12.59 0.14
C TRP A 51 12.65 12.89 0.94
N GLU A 52 13.23 14.08 0.77
CA GLU A 52 14.56 14.43 1.31
C GLU A 52 14.71 14.26 2.84
N ASP A 53 13.63 14.38 3.59
CA ASP A 53 13.52 14.28 5.04
C ASP A 53 12.97 12.92 5.52
N TYR A 54 12.78 11.96 4.63
CA TYR A 54 12.26 10.61 4.94
C TYR A 54 13.37 9.64 5.35
N ASP A 55 14.58 9.83 4.81
CA ASP A 55 15.75 9.01 5.13
C ASP A 55 16.40 9.54 6.41
N PHE A 56 15.82 9.13 7.55
CA PHE A 56 16.33 9.46 8.87
C PHE A 56 17.55 8.58 9.18
N ASP A 57 18.75 9.10 8.95
CA ASP A 57 19.97 8.50 9.50
C ASP A 57 20.03 8.78 11.01
N ASP A 58 19.90 7.72 11.82
CA ASP A 58 19.98 7.77 13.30
C ASP A 58 21.29 8.42 13.81
N ASP A 59 22.33 8.46 12.96
CA ASP A 59 23.63 9.05 13.26
C ASP A 59 23.64 10.60 13.26
N GLU A 60 22.59 11.26 12.76
CA GLU A 60 22.47 12.74 12.67
C GLU A 60 21.56 13.37 13.75
N LEU A 61 21.33 12.69 14.88
CA LEU A 61 20.57 13.22 16.02
C LEU A 61 21.26 14.42 16.70
N THR A 62 21.15 15.59 16.09
CA THR A 62 21.43 16.88 16.73
C THR A 62 20.18 17.37 17.47
N LYS A 63 20.35 18.24 18.48
CA LYS A 63 19.25 18.77 19.34
C LYS A 63 18.16 19.55 18.58
N GLN A 64 18.27 19.67 17.26
CA GLN A 64 17.41 20.45 16.38
C GLN A 64 16.96 19.64 15.15
N THR A 65 16.89 18.31 15.27
CA THR A 65 16.47 17.42 14.19
C THR A 65 14.99 17.65 13.88
N THR A 66 14.68 18.03 12.63
CA THR A 66 13.32 18.13 12.12
C THR A 66 12.83 16.75 11.73
N LEU A 67 11.72 16.30 12.34
CA LEU A 67 11.03 15.08 11.90
C LEU A 67 10.47 15.28 10.48
N PHE A 68 10.33 14.18 9.74
CA PHE A 68 9.65 14.14 8.45
C PHE A 68 8.31 14.90 8.51
N ASP A 69 8.11 15.84 7.59
CA ASP A 69 6.84 16.58 7.49
C ASP A 69 5.85 15.78 6.65
N GLU A 70 4.95 15.06 7.31
CA GLU A 70 3.98 14.21 6.66
C GLU A 70 2.80 14.99 6.07
N SER A 71 2.70 16.30 6.32
CA SER A 71 1.66 17.15 5.73
C SER A 71 1.83 17.38 4.23
N LYS A 72 3.04 17.16 3.69
CA LYS A 72 3.33 17.28 2.27
C LYS A 72 2.92 16.07 1.44
N LEU A 73 2.60 14.95 2.09
CA LEU A 73 2.21 13.72 1.39
C LEU A 73 0.85 13.89 0.73
N SER A 74 0.83 13.74 -0.60
CA SER A 74 -0.38 13.63 -1.39
C SER A 74 -1.02 12.24 -1.28
N ASN A 75 -2.24 12.08 -1.80
CA ASN A 75 -2.87 10.76 -1.88
C ASN A 75 -2.09 9.81 -2.80
N GLU A 76 -1.47 10.34 -3.85
CA GLU A 76 -0.59 9.60 -4.76
C GLU A 76 0.67 9.10 -4.02
N ASP A 77 1.27 9.94 -3.17
CA ASP A 77 2.41 9.57 -2.34
C ASP A 77 2.08 8.43 -1.38
N LEU A 78 0.92 8.48 -0.72
CA LEU A 78 0.48 7.41 0.18
C LEU A 78 0.22 6.10 -0.57
N LYS A 79 -0.30 6.17 -1.80
CA LYS A 79 -0.45 4.98 -2.65
C LYS A 79 0.90 4.40 -3.05
N ALA A 80 1.87 5.25 -3.39
CA ALA A 80 3.22 4.81 -3.72
C ALA A 80 3.88 4.14 -2.52
N LEU A 81 3.79 4.76 -1.32
CA LEU A 81 4.28 4.19 -0.07
C LEU A 81 3.68 2.81 0.21
N LEU A 82 2.36 2.68 0.06
CA LEU A 82 1.62 1.44 0.23
C LEU A 82 2.08 0.35 -0.74
N VAL A 83 2.29 0.69 -2.01
CA VAL A 83 2.81 -0.26 -3.03
C VAL A 83 4.23 -0.68 -2.70
N THR A 84 5.09 0.26 -2.29
CA THR A 84 6.46 0.00 -1.86
C THR A 84 6.49 -0.97 -0.68
N TRP A 85 5.69 -0.71 0.37
CA TRP A 85 5.62 -1.56 1.56
C TRP A 85 5.07 -2.94 1.24
N LYS A 86 3.98 -3.01 0.48
CA LYS A 86 3.42 -4.27 0.02
C LYS A 86 4.49 -5.12 -0.71
N THR A 87 5.25 -4.50 -1.59
CA THR A 87 6.30 -5.18 -2.37
C THR A 87 7.48 -5.59 -1.48
N TYR A 88 7.90 -4.71 -0.56
CA TYR A 88 8.93 -4.99 0.43
C TYR A 88 8.57 -6.16 1.35
N ASP A 89 7.29 -6.26 1.72
CA ASP A 89 6.72 -7.33 2.52
C ASP A 89 6.54 -8.65 1.74
N GLY A 90 7.07 -8.74 0.51
CA GLY A 90 7.12 -9.95 -0.31
C GLY A 90 5.87 -10.23 -1.14
N ILE A 91 4.90 -9.30 -1.17
CA ILE A 91 3.63 -9.50 -1.87
C ILE A 91 3.77 -9.03 -3.32
N SER A 92 3.33 -9.88 -4.26
CA SER A 92 3.45 -9.59 -5.70
C SER A 92 2.71 -8.31 -6.11
N LEU A 93 3.28 -7.55 -7.03
CA LEU A 93 2.63 -6.39 -7.68
C LEU A 93 1.32 -6.76 -8.39
N THR A 94 1.15 -8.03 -8.78
CA THR A 94 -0.08 -8.53 -9.39
C THR A 94 -1.21 -8.74 -8.39
N GLU A 95 -0.90 -8.97 -7.12
CA GLU A 95 -1.90 -9.26 -6.08
C GLU A 95 -2.75 -8.03 -5.79
N SER A 96 -4.06 -8.21 -5.66
CA SER A 96 -4.97 -7.10 -5.36
C SER A 96 -4.88 -6.73 -3.88
N LEU A 97 -5.00 -5.44 -3.62
CA LEU A 97 -5.12 -4.89 -2.28
C LEU A 97 -6.60 -4.65 -1.99
N GLN A 98 -7.12 -5.24 -0.92
CA GLN A 98 -8.52 -5.07 -0.53
C GLN A 98 -8.66 -3.87 0.41
N GLU A 99 -9.57 -2.95 0.08
CA GLU A 99 -9.95 -1.87 1.00
C GLU A 99 -10.84 -2.43 2.11
N ILE A 100 -10.51 -2.09 3.36
CA ILE A 100 -11.22 -2.47 4.56
C ILE A 100 -11.73 -1.21 5.23
N ASN A 101 -13.06 -1.08 5.28
CA ASN A 101 -13.70 -0.01 6.03
C ASN A 101 -13.74 -0.37 7.52
N LEU A 102 -13.15 0.48 8.36
CA LEU A 102 -13.10 0.38 9.81
C LEU A 102 -13.85 1.56 10.45
N GLY A 103 -15.04 1.90 9.95
CA GLY A 103 -15.83 3.05 10.39
C GLY A 103 -15.60 4.27 9.49
N ASN A 104 -14.92 5.29 10.00
CA ASN A 104 -14.51 6.46 9.22
C ASN A 104 -13.09 6.31 8.64
N TYR A 105 -12.44 5.18 8.86
CA TYR A 105 -11.07 4.90 8.46
C TYR A 105 -11.01 3.82 7.38
N THR A 106 -10.17 4.04 6.38
CA THR A 106 -9.89 3.06 5.33
C THR A 106 -8.53 2.42 5.59
N ALA A 107 -8.52 1.11 5.82
CA ALA A 107 -7.32 0.28 5.89
C ALA A 107 -7.19 -0.57 4.63
N TYR A 108 -6.03 -1.19 4.43
CA TYR A 108 -5.78 -2.01 3.25
C TYR A 108 -5.28 -3.40 3.64
N TYR A 109 -5.86 -4.46 3.10
CA TYR A 109 -5.57 -5.83 3.49
C TYR A 109 -5.21 -6.69 2.28
N THR A 110 -4.14 -7.46 2.39
CA THR A 110 -3.76 -8.49 1.42
C THR A 110 -2.75 -9.44 2.07
N SER A 111 -2.77 -10.72 1.69
CA SER A 111 -1.83 -11.76 2.18
C SER A 111 -1.61 -11.72 3.70
N ASP A 112 -2.69 -11.67 4.48
CA ASP A 112 -2.67 -11.61 5.96
C ASP A 112 -1.99 -10.39 6.59
N LYS A 113 -1.68 -9.37 5.79
CA LYS A 113 -1.12 -8.09 6.23
C LYS A 113 -2.15 -6.97 6.09
N LEU A 114 -2.35 -6.22 7.16
CA LEU A 114 -3.21 -5.06 7.21
C LEU A 114 -2.37 -3.78 7.31
N TYR A 115 -2.53 -2.86 6.37
CA TYR A 115 -1.83 -1.59 6.33
C TYR A 115 -2.74 -0.46 6.81
N LEU A 116 -2.24 0.31 7.79
CA LEU A 116 -2.86 1.51 8.34
C LEU A 116 -2.02 2.72 7.95
N ILE A 117 -2.27 3.25 6.74
CA ILE A 117 -1.47 4.33 6.15
C ILE A 117 -2.17 5.69 6.25
N ASN A 118 -3.49 5.72 6.41
CA ASN A 118 -4.23 6.99 6.48
C ASN A 118 -4.13 7.64 7.86
N LYS A 119 -4.35 8.96 7.92
CA LYS A 119 -4.48 9.72 9.19
C LYS A 119 -5.82 9.43 9.89
N GLY A 120 -5.89 9.74 11.18
CA GLY A 120 -7.16 9.80 11.91
C GLY A 120 -7.65 8.45 12.45
N PHE A 121 -6.75 7.46 12.61
CA PHE A 121 -7.11 6.21 13.28
C PHE A 121 -7.34 6.46 14.79
N LYS A 122 -8.51 6.07 15.30
CA LYS A 122 -8.95 6.31 16.68
C LYS A 122 -9.46 5.02 17.33
N THR A 123 -9.77 5.08 18.61
CA THR A 123 -10.32 3.96 19.41
C THR A 123 -11.58 3.34 18.81
N GLU A 124 -12.45 4.13 18.18
CA GLU A 124 -13.66 3.63 17.48
C GLU A 124 -13.32 2.72 16.29
N ASN A 125 -12.23 3.05 15.57
CA ASN A 125 -11.75 2.27 14.43
C ASN A 125 -11.05 1.00 14.92
N LEU A 126 -10.31 1.07 16.03
CA LEU A 126 -9.74 -0.10 16.69
C LEU A 126 -10.83 -1.09 17.12
N LYS A 127 -11.90 -0.62 17.76
CA LYS A 127 -13.02 -1.49 18.13
C LYS A 127 -13.62 -2.20 16.90
N THR A 128 -13.87 -1.45 15.83
CA THR A 128 -14.39 -1.99 14.56
C THR A 128 -13.43 -3.03 13.96
N LEU A 129 -12.13 -2.78 14.04
CA LEU A 129 -11.09 -3.72 13.60
C LEU A 129 -11.15 -5.04 14.38
N LEU A 130 -11.16 -4.98 15.71
CA LEU A 130 -11.21 -6.17 16.56
C LEU A 130 -12.50 -6.98 16.34
N GLU A 131 -13.64 -6.30 16.23
CA GLU A 131 -14.92 -6.94 15.90
C GLU A 131 -14.90 -7.62 14.52
N LYS A 132 -14.24 -7.00 13.53
CA LYS A 132 -14.08 -7.60 12.20
C LYS A 132 -13.16 -8.84 12.23
N ILE A 133 -12.07 -8.80 13.00
CA ILE A 133 -11.19 -9.95 13.22
C ILE A 133 -11.99 -11.12 13.80
N ASP A 134 -12.89 -10.87 14.74
CA ASP A 134 -13.69 -11.92 15.36
C ASP A 134 -14.80 -12.48 14.46
N SER A 135 -15.46 -11.61 13.69
CA SER A 135 -16.70 -11.95 12.98
C SER A 135 -16.47 -12.48 11.55
N ASP A 136 -15.49 -11.95 10.84
CA ASP A 136 -15.30 -12.24 9.41
C ASP A 136 -14.27 -13.35 9.20
N LYS A 137 -14.72 -14.56 8.85
CA LYS A 137 -13.85 -15.73 8.66
C LYS A 137 -12.73 -15.55 7.63
N LYS A 138 -12.88 -14.62 6.68
CA LYS A 138 -11.87 -14.34 5.64
C LYS A 138 -10.88 -13.25 6.03
N PHE A 139 -11.09 -12.61 7.17
CA PHE A 139 -10.24 -11.53 7.66
C PHE A 139 -9.40 -12.02 8.85
N ASN A 140 -8.15 -12.39 8.58
CA ASN A 140 -7.25 -13.02 9.55
C ASN A 140 -5.86 -12.36 9.51
N PRO A 141 -5.75 -11.06 9.81
CA PRO A 141 -4.45 -10.39 9.76
C PRO A 141 -3.50 -10.99 10.80
N THR A 142 -2.32 -11.44 10.35
CA THR A 142 -1.20 -11.86 11.22
C THR A 142 -0.23 -10.71 11.48
N SER A 143 -0.29 -9.65 10.67
CA SER A 143 0.50 -8.45 10.86
C SER A 143 -0.33 -7.20 10.56
N ILE A 144 -0.20 -6.20 11.42
CA ILE A 144 -0.77 -4.86 11.23
C ILE A 144 0.41 -3.89 11.13
N ILE A 145 0.55 -3.25 9.97
CA ILE A 145 1.63 -2.31 9.64
C ILE A 145 1.06 -0.89 9.68
N ALA A 146 1.53 -0.07 10.61
CA ALA A 146 1.06 1.30 10.78
C ALA A 146 2.13 2.31 10.32
N PHE A 147 1.68 3.34 9.60
CA PHE A 147 2.53 4.44 9.19
C PHE A 147 2.75 5.43 10.33
N GLY A 148 3.91 5.34 10.98
CA GLY A 148 4.19 5.99 12.25
C GLY A 148 3.94 7.50 12.24
N TYR A 149 4.31 8.20 11.17
CA TYR A 149 4.10 9.66 11.06
C TYR A 149 2.61 10.07 11.05
N HIS A 150 1.69 9.17 10.72
CA HIS A 150 0.25 9.44 10.71
C HIS A 150 -0.45 9.18 12.05
N PHE A 151 0.31 8.80 13.09
CA PHE A 151 -0.20 8.50 14.41
C PHE A 151 0.55 9.30 15.47
N GLU A 152 -0.17 9.82 16.46
CA GLU A 152 0.47 10.32 17.68
C GLU A 152 1.11 9.15 18.43
N SER A 153 2.35 9.29 18.92
CA SER A 153 3.11 8.20 19.56
C SER A 153 2.37 7.54 20.73
N LYS A 154 1.62 8.34 21.50
CA LYS A 154 0.78 7.83 22.59
C LYS A 154 -0.33 6.92 22.07
N ASN A 155 -1.06 7.37 21.04
CA ASN A 155 -2.13 6.60 20.40
C ASN A 155 -1.58 5.32 19.76
N LEU A 156 -0.45 5.40 19.05
CA LEU A 156 0.19 4.26 18.44
C LEU A 156 0.56 3.18 19.47
N ARG A 157 1.15 3.59 20.59
CA ARG A 157 1.49 2.68 21.70
C ARG A 157 0.25 2.03 22.29
N GLU A 158 -0.80 2.79 22.53
CA GLU A 158 -2.07 2.27 23.04
C GLU A 158 -2.67 1.24 22.07
N ILE A 159 -2.69 1.53 20.78
CA ILE A 159 -3.19 0.61 19.74
C ILE A 159 -2.37 -0.68 19.73
N ALA A 160 -1.03 -0.58 19.74
CA ALA A 160 -0.13 -1.72 19.74
C ALA A 160 -0.33 -2.62 20.97
N GLU A 161 -0.46 -2.04 22.16
CA GLU A 161 -0.71 -2.78 23.41
C GLU A 161 -2.09 -3.45 23.39
N ASN A 162 -3.13 -2.79 22.88
CA ASN A 162 -4.46 -3.37 22.76
C ASN A 162 -4.48 -4.54 21.76
N ILE A 163 -3.82 -4.43 20.62
CA ILE A 163 -3.76 -5.51 19.62
C ILE A 163 -3.03 -6.73 20.18
N LYS A 164 -1.87 -6.54 20.83
CA LYS A 164 -1.08 -7.63 21.40
C LYS A 164 -1.77 -8.34 22.56
N SER A 165 -2.56 -7.61 23.36
CA SER A 165 -3.29 -8.18 24.49
C SER A 165 -4.66 -8.76 24.12
N TYR A 166 -5.14 -8.52 22.89
CA TYR A 166 -6.47 -8.93 22.47
C TYR A 166 -6.54 -10.43 22.18
N ALA A 167 -7.21 -11.16 23.06
CA ALA A 167 -7.58 -12.55 22.85
C ALA A 167 -8.75 -12.66 21.84
N ASN A 168 -8.42 -12.64 20.55
CA ASN A 168 -9.40 -12.82 19.48
C ASN A 168 -9.97 -14.25 19.46
N LYS A 169 -11.21 -14.41 18.99
CA LYS A 169 -11.94 -15.70 18.94
C LYS A 169 -11.27 -16.76 18.08
N LYS A 170 -10.38 -16.34 17.19
CA LYS A 170 -9.66 -17.22 16.25
C LYS A 170 -8.27 -17.62 16.77
N ASN A 171 -7.86 -17.09 17.93
CA ASN A 171 -6.56 -17.32 18.54
C ASN A 171 -5.38 -17.03 17.59
N ILE A 172 -5.52 -15.99 16.76
CA ILE A 172 -4.48 -15.51 15.84
C ILE A 172 -3.48 -14.69 16.65
N ASP A 173 -2.19 -14.94 16.47
CA ASP A 173 -1.13 -14.07 16.98
C ASP A 173 -0.91 -12.92 15.97
N ILE A 174 -1.07 -11.68 16.43
CA ILE A 174 -1.06 -10.50 15.56
C ILE A 174 0.10 -9.62 15.95
N ASP A 175 1.08 -9.50 15.05
CA ASP A 175 2.17 -8.56 15.23
C ASP A 175 1.75 -7.13 14.83
N PHE A 176 2.21 -6.15 15.58
CA PHE A 176 1.97 -4.74 15.29
C PHE A 176 3.31 -4.06 15.00
N ILE A 177 3.49 -3.68 13.74
CA ILE A 177 4.73 -3.14 13.19
C ILE A 177 4.50 -1.67 12.90
N THR A 178 5.38 -0.82 13.42
CA THR A 178 5.44 0.59 13.03
C THR A 178 6.54 0.76 12.01
N ARG A 179 6.20 1.41 10.89
CA ARG A 179 7.16 1.75 9.84
C ARG A 179 7.10 3.25 9.61
N TYR A 180 8.28 3.86 9.52
CA TYR A 180 8.47 5.27 9.19
C TYR A 180 8.84 5.34 7.72
#